data_AF-A0A925PEK0-F1
#
_entry.id   AF-A0A925PEK0-F1
#
_cell.length_a   1.000
_cell.length_b   1.000
_cell.length_c   1.000
_cell.angle_alpha   90.00
_cell.angle_beta   90.00
_cell.angle_gamma   90.00
#
_symmetry.space_group_name_H-M   'P 1'
#
loop_
_entity.id
_entity.type
_entity.pdbx_description
1 polymer ?
#
loop_
_entity_poly.entity_id
_entity_poly.type
_entity_poly.pdbx_seq_one_letter_code
_entity_poly.pdbx_strand_id
1 'polypeptide(L)'
;MSNEKGLAYQIVIIRPQGYQHSDAFQEVANTLIYGLQSLGYNAVITENNFSDRNINIILGAHLIAEDQIDKIPLSSIIYNLEQFDPKSMLNSTTFRMLQMFTVWDYSKRNIEKLRERGCSNQLHHVPIGYVPELTCIAKAPIQDIDVLFYGSMNARRQRIIEELRKNGLTVVSLFGAYGEERDGFISRAKLIINIHFYDSSILEIVRISYLLANRKAVVAECHAGTEFADDLKTAVALVTYDQLVATCIELVKNDEKRQLFEKNGFECFSMRNESSILRDVLSESKTTEVEIQSVPTKINLGSGKNWRMDYLNIDINDYWNPDIVADISNGFPLNQIVKTARFGTITLQEDSFDEIIAHDVLEHIRELIPAMTMCLKLLKVGGVLKIKVPYDLSYGAWQDPNHVRAFNENSWLYYTDWCWYIGWTDARFDLVENICNLSPIGLAMQQQNVPLPTIVTCPRAVNEMQVILRKRLLTDDEKKVAAQYVGH
;
A
#
# COMPACT_ATOMS: atom_id res chain seq x y z
N MET A 1 18.86 -12.75 33.58
CA MET A 1 18.92 -13.49 32.30
C MET A 1 18.39 -12.53 31.25
N SER A 2 19.27 -11.63 30.82
CA SER A 2 19.99 -11.61 29.53
C SER A 2 19.34 -10.54 28.65
N ASN A 3 19.97 -9.35 28.64
CA ASN A 3 19.73 -8.25 27.71
C ASN A 3 19.72 -8.81 26.28
N GLU A 4 18.54 -9.11 25.75
CA GLU A 4 18.32 -9.12 24.31
C GLU A 4 18.59 -7.70 23.83
N LYS A 5 19.43 -7.56 22.80
CA LYS A 5 19.80 -6.30 22.19
C LYS A 5 18.52 -5.57 21.77
N GLY A 6 18.08 -4.63 22.61
CA GLY A 6 16.78 -3.97 22.50
C GLY A 6 16.62 -3.28 21.16
N LEU A 7 15.50 -3.54 20.49
CA LEU A 7 15.10 -2.84 19.26
C LEU A 7 15.23 -1.33 19.47
N ALA A 8 16.04 -0.70 18.61
CA ALA A 8 16.16 0.75 18.54
C ALA A 8 15.28 1.26 17.40
N TYR A 9 14.58 2.37 17.64
CA TYR A 9 13.76 3.06 16.67
C TYR A 9 14.46 4.31 16.16
N GLN A 10 14.22 4.63 14.89
CA GLN A 10 14.72 5.82 14.25
C GLN A 10 13.56 6.53 13.59
N ILE A 11 13.17 7.69 14.12
CA ILE A 11 12.16 8.53 13.49
C ILE A 11 12.86 9.32 12.39
N VAL A 12 12.49 9.07 11.13
CA VAL A 12 13.11 9.69 9.97
C VAL A 12 12.17 10.76 9.43
N ILE A 13 12.60 12.02 9.49
CA ILE A 13 11.91 13.12 8.81
C ILE A 13 12.51 13.26 7.42
N ILE A 14 11.66 13.16 6.38
CA ILE A 14 12.08 13.39 5.00
C ILE A 14 12.09 14.90 4.72
N ARG A 15 13.24 15.42 4.29
CA ARG A 15 13.48 16.83 4.02
C ARG A 15 14.24 17.02 2.70
N PRO A 16 13.53 17.26 1.59
CA PRO A 16 14.17 17.68 0.35
C PRO A 16 14.97 18.98 0.55
N GLN A 17 16.02 19.16 -0.26
CA GLN A 17 16.87 20.35 -0.17
C GLN A 17 16.03 21.63 -0.34
N GLY A 18 16.13 22.55 0.63
CA GLY A 18 15.40 23.82 0.62
C GLY A 18 13.92 23.72 0.99
N TYR A 19 13.41 22.54 1.36
CA TYR A 19 12.01 22.34 1.71
C TYR A 19 11.78 22.49 3.22
N GLN A 20 11.60 23.73 3.68
CA GLN A 20 11.35 24.04 5.10
C GLN A 20 10.09 23.38 5.66
N HIS A 21 9.11 23.04 4.80
CA HIS A 21 7.81 22.56 5.25
C HIS A 21 7.84 21.18 5.91
N SER A 22 8.96 20.44 5.83
CA SER A 22 9.19 19.23 6.63
C SER A 22 9.18 19.49 8.14
N ASP A 23 9.39 20.74 8.58
CA ASP A 23 9.25 21.13 9.99
C ASP A 23 7.83 20.92 10.54
N ALA A 24 6.83 20.78 9.68
CA ALA A 24 5.47 20.41 10.08
C ALA A 24 5.39 19.03 10.76
N PHE A 25 6.38 18.16 10.57
CA PHE A 25 6.44 16.82 11.17
C PHE A 25 7.12 16.81 12.54
N GLN A 26 7.74 17.92 12.96
CA GLN A 26 8.59 17.94 14.14
C GLN A 26 7.81 17.61 15.43
N GLU A 27 6.59 18.12 15.58
CA GLU A 27 5.78 17.82 16.77
C GLU A 27 5.40 16.33 16.83
N VAL A 28 5.03 15.72 15.70
CA VAL A 28 4.73 14.28 15.64
C VAL A 28 5.98 13.44 15.92
N ALA A 29 7.13 13.84 15.37
CA ALA A 29 8.41 13.19 15.65
C ALA A 29 8.76 13.24 17.14
N ASN A 30 8.53 14.39 17.78
CA ASN A 30 8.71 14.59 19.21
C ASN A 30 7.74 13.72 20.03
N THR A 31 6.47 13.62 19.63
CA THR A 31 5.50 12.71 20.27
C THR A 31 6.01 11.27 20.25
N LEU A 32 6.43 10.79 19.08
CA LEU A 32 6.91 9.42 18.89
C LEU A 32 8.17 9.12 19.72
N ILE A 33 9.16 10.01 19.71
CA ILE A 33 10.41 9.78 20.44
C ILE A 33 10.16 9.68 21.95
N TYR A 34 9.38 10.60 22.53
CA TYR A 34 9.07 10.57 23.97
C TYR A 34 8.18 9.37 24.32
N GLY A 35 7.20 9.03 23.48
CA GLY A 35 6.35 7.86 23.66
C GLY A 35 7.10 6.52 23.57
N LEU A 36 8.10 6.40 22.70
CA LEU A 36 8.95 5.21 22.60
C LEU A 36 9.92 5.12 23.79
N GLN A 37 10.52 6.24 24.19
CA GLN A 37 11.44 6.30 25.32
C GLN A 37 10.76 5.97 26.65
N SER A 38 9.51 6.40 26.86
CA SER A 38 8.73 6.06 28.06
C SER A 38 8.41 4.56 28.16
N LEU A 39 8.36 3.85 27.02
CA LEU A 39 8.22 2.39 26.94
C LEU A 39 9.56 1.65 27.12
N GLY A 40 10.67 2.37 27.28
CA GLY A 40 12.01 1.81 27.47
C GLY A 40 12.76 1.49 26.17
N TYR A 41 12.26 1.94 25.01
CA TYR A 41 12.99 1.79 23.75
C TYR A 41 14.00 2.93 23.55
N ASN A 42 15.13 2.60 22.92
CA ASN A 42 16.04 3.63 22.42
C ASN A 42 15.45 4.21 21.12
N ALA A 43 15.22 5.52 21.09
CA ALA A 43 14.69 6.21 19.91
C ALA A 43 15.46 7.50 19.63
N VAL A 44 15.70 7.78 18.34
CA VAL A 44 16.38 9.00 17.86
C VAL A 44 15.64 9.59 16.66
N ILE A 45 15.67 10.91 16.52
CA ILE A 45 15.19 11.60 15.31
C ILE A 45 16.37 11.81 14.37
N THR A 46 16.17 11.53 13.09
CA THR A 46 17.16 11.73 12.02
C THR A 46 16.49 12.35 10.80
N GLU A 47 17.28 12.94 9.92
CA GLU A 47 16.79 13.52 8.65
C GLU A 47 17.39 12.76 7.47
N ASN A 48 16.54 12.32 6.53
CA ASN A 48 16.94 11.64 5.28
C ASN A 48 17.95 10.49 5.42
N ASN A 49 18.02 9.86 6.59
CA ASN A 49 18.95 8.78 6.88
C ASN A 49 18.16 7.56 7.29
N PHE A 50 18.40 6.43 6.63
CA PHE A 50 17.76 5.15 6.92
C PHE A 50 18.78 4.22 7.56
N SER A 51 18.39 3.51 8.61
CA SER A 51 19.23 2.55 9.32
C SER A 51 18.82 1.13 9.01
N ASP A 52 19.77 0.28 8.62
CA ASP A 52 19.55 -1.17 8.48
C ASP A 52 19.47 -1.90 9.83
N ARG A 53 19.85 -1.23 10.93
CA ARG A 53 19.93 -1.83 12.27
C ARG A 53 18.76 -1.45 13.18
N ASN A 54 18.06 -0.37 12.84
CA ASN A 54 16.96 0.18 13.64
C ASN A 54 15.66 0.07 12.83
N ILE A 55 14.51 0.05 13.51
CA ILE A 55 13.22 0.22 12.83
C ILE A 55 13.06 1.69 12.47
N ASN A 56 12.97 2.01 11.19
CA ASN A 56 12.73 3.38 10.73
C ASN A 56 11.23 3.68 10.77
N ILE A 57 10.82 4.76 11.42
CA ILE A 57 9.45 5.31 11.33
C ILE A 57 9.55 6.59 10.49
N ILE A 58 9.03 6.55 9.28
CA ILE A 58 9.24 7.57 8.25
C ILE A 58 8.07 8.55 8.23
N LEU A 59 8.38 9.84 8.43
CA LEU A 59 7.46 10.97 8.31
C LEU A 59 7.76 11.74 7.02
N GLY A 60 6.71 12.07 6.26
CA GLY A 60 6.86 12.79 4.99
C GLY A 60 7.23 11.90 3.80
N ALA A 61 6.81 10.62 3.80
CA ALA A 61 7.11 9.69 2.71
C ALA A 61 6.71 10.22 1.31
N HIS A 62 5.67 11.05 1.20
CA HIS A 62 5.27 11.65 -0.07
C HIS A 62 6.32 12.57 -0.72
N LEU A 63 7.38 12.92 0.01
CA LEU A 63 8.51 13.73 -0.46
C LEU A 63 9.68 12.87 -0.97
N ILE A 64 9.61 11.54 -0.87
CA ILE A 64 10.65 10.61 -1.32
C ILE A 64 10.55 10.42 -2.84
N ALA A 65 11.69 10.54 -3.52
CA ALA A 65 11.79 10.27 -4.96
C ALA A 65 11.85 8.75 -5.25
N GLU A 66 11.40 8.33 -6.43
CA GLU A 66 11.29 6.91 -6.78
C GLU A 66 12.63 6.16 -6.72
N ASP A 67 13.73 6.81 -7.11
CA ASP A 67 15.10 6.27 -7.07
C ASP A 67 15.67 6.14 -5.64
N GLN A 68 14.94 6.59 -4.62
CA GLN A 68 15.31 6.48 -3.23
C GLN A 68 14.59 5.34 -2.50
N ILE A 69 13.54 4.74 -3.08
CA ILE A 69 12.74 3.69 -2.44
C ILE A 69 13.61 2.48 -2.08
N ASP A 70 14.50 2.06 -2.99
CA ASP A 70 15.37 0.89 -2.79
C ASP A 70 16.39 1.07 -1.66
N LYS A 71 16.58 2.30 -1.17
CA LYS A 71 17.45 2.61 -0.03
C LYS A 71 16.73 2.46 1.31
N ILE A 72 15.42 2.25 1.31
CA ILE A 72 14.60 2.14 2.51
C ILE A 72 14.54 0.66 2.92
N PRO A 73 15.00 0.29 4.13
CA PRO A 73 14.89 -1.08 4.62
C PRO A 73 13.42 -1.53 4.66
N LEU A 74 13.11 -2.72 4.16
CA LEU A 74 11.72 -3.25 4.11
C LEU A 74 11.05 -3.40 5.49
N SER A 75 11.83 -3.42 6.57
CA SER A 75 11.34 -3.38 7.95
C SER A 75 10.90 -1.99 8.42
N SER A 76 10.93 -0.99 7.55
CA SER A 76 10.54 0.39 7.89
C SER A 76 9.03 0.55 7.91
N ILE A 77 8.59 1.49 8.73
CA ILE A 77 7.20 1.89 8.91
C ILE A 77 7.01 3.26 8.25
N ILE A 78 6.02 3.37 7.36
CA ILE A 78 5.56 4.65 6.84
C ILE A 78 4.45 5.16 7.74
N TYR A 79 4.67 6.27 8.43
CA TYR A 79 3.59 6.94 9.14
C TYR A 79 2.97 7.99 8.21
N ASN A 80 1.88 7.61 7.56
CA ASN A 80 1.14 8.48 6.67
C ASN A 80 0.37 9.54 7.47
N LEU A 81 0.73 10.80 7.24
CA LEU A 81 0.09 11.97 7.84
C LEU A 81 -0.70 12.79 6.80
N GLU A 82 -0.73 12.34 5.55
CA GLU A 82 -1.46 13.00 4.47
C GLU A 82 -2.89 12.48 4.36
N GLN A 83 -3.79 13.37 3.96
CA GLN A 83 -5.17 12.99 3.68
C GLN A 83 -5.25 12.23 2.36
N PHE A 84 -5.93 11.10 2.36
CA PHE A 84 -6.19 10.36 1.14
C PHE A 84 -7.35 10.99 0.35
N ASP A 85 -7.01 11.73 -0.70
CA ASP A 85 -7.94 12.19 -1.73
C ASP A 85 -7.69 11.43 -3.04
N PRO A 86 -8.70 10.70 -3.57
CA PRO A 86 -8.65 10.05 -4.87
C PRO A 86 -8.14 10.90 -6.02
N LYS A 87 -8.29 12.23 -5.95
CA LYS A 87 -7.96 13.15 -7.03
C LYS A 87 -6.56 13.76 -6.96
N SER A 88 -5.90 13.79 -5.80
CA SER A 88 -4.80 14.76 -5.63
C SER A 88 -3.55 14.32 -4.86
N MET A 89 -3.53 13.24 -4.08
CA MET A 89 -2.46 13.14 -3.05
C MET A 89 -1.67 11.84 -2.96
N LEU A 90 -1.81 10.92 -3.90
CA LEU A 90 -0.78 9.90 -4.09
C LEU A 90 -0.28 9.98 -5.51
N ASN A 91 0.89 10.59 -5.68
CA ASN A 91 1.70 10.23 -6.84
C ASN A 91 1.94 8.70 -6.79
N SER A 92 2.16 8.09 -7.95
CA SER A 92 2.37 6.64 -8.08
C SER A 92 3.42 6.11 -7.08
N THR A 93 4.45 6.91 -6.81
CA THR A 93 5.54 6.62 -5.88
C THR A 93 5.07 6.44 -4.44
N THR A 94 4.29 7.36 -3.89
CA THR A 94 3.82 7.27 -2.49
C THR A 94 2.89 6.09 -2.31
N PHE A 95 1.95 5.89 -3.26
CA PHE A 95 1.05 4.74 -3.19
C PHE A 95 1.82 3.42 -3.28
N ARG A 96 2.81 3.32 -4.16
CA ARG A 96 3.70 2.16 -4.26
C ARG A 96 4.37 1.86 -2.92
N MET A 97 4.91 2.87 -2.25
CA MET A 97 5.50 2.67 -0.92
C MET A 97 4.47 2.22 0.12
N LEU A 98 3.26 2.78 0.13
CA LEU A 98 2.19 2.33 1.04
C LEU A 98 1.74 0.88 0.78
N GLN A 99 2.01 0.32 -0.40
CA GLN A 99 1.81 -1.10 -0.72
C GLN A 99 2.98 -1.98 -0.29
N MET A 100 4.19 -1.41 -0.18
CA MET A 100 5.43 -2.16 0.07
C MET A 100 5.80 -2.25 1.56
N PHE A 101 5.46 -1.24 2.36
CA PHE A 101 5.91 -1.12 3.76
C PHE A 101 4.75 -1.26 4.76
N THR A 102 5.09 -1.47 6.03
CA THR A 102 4.15 -1.28 7.15
C THR A 102 3.65 0.16 7.13
N VAL A 103 2.33 0.37 7.29
CA VAL A 103 1.74 1.71 7.32
C VAL A 103 1.11 1.96 8.67
N TRP A 104 1.54 3.03 9.31
CA TRP A 104 0.80 3.69 10.37
C TRP A 104 0.01 4.83 9.74
N ASP A 105 -1.27 4.96 10.07
CA ASP A 105 -2.09 6.08 9.62
C ASP A 105 -2.95 6.60 10.76
N TYR A 106 -3.09 7.92 10.84
CA TYR A 106 -3.87 8.58 11.88
C TYR A 106 -5.38 8.54 11.64
N SER A 107 -5.81 8.29 10.39
CA SER A 107 -7.21 8.31 9.96
C SER A 107 -7.72 6.89 9.67
N LYS A 108 -8.88 6.54 10.21
CA LYS A 108 -9.55 5.26 9.91
C LYS A 108 -10.07 5.27 8.48
N ARG A 109 -10.57 6.42 8.00
CA ARG A 109 -11.02 6.60 6.62
C ARG A 109 -9.88 6.40 5.61
N ASN A 110 -8.67 6.90 5.89
CA ASN A 110 -7.51 6.64 5.04
C ASN A 110 -7.22 5.13 4.96
N ILE A 111 -7.21 4.44 6.09
CA ILE A 111 -7.00 2.99 6.15
C ILE A 111 -8.04 2.24 5.33
N GLU A 112 -9.32 2.57 5.48
CA GLU A 112 -10.41 1.97 4.70
C GLU A 112 -10.20 2.16 3.19
N LYS A 113 -9.90 3.38 2.75
CA LYS A 113 -9.62 3.68 1.34
C LYS A 113 -8.37 2.98 0.81
N LEU A 114 -7.31 2.85 1.63
CA LEU A 114 -6.10 2.13 1.26
C LEU A 114 -6.39 0.63 1.07
N ARG A 115 -7.21 0.04 1.96
CA ARG A 115 -7.68 -1.36 1.82
C ARG A 115 -8.47 -1.58 0.54
N GLU A 116 -9.41 -0.69 0.22
CA GLU A 116 -10.19 -0.74 -1.02
C GLU A 116 -9.33 -0.71 -2.30
N ARG A 117 -8.13 -0.11 -2.23
CA ARG A 117 -7.19 -0.06 -3.34
C ARG A 117 -6.10 -1.14 -3.31
N GLY A 118 -6.23 -2.15 -2.46
CA GLY A 118 -5.34 -3.32 -2.45
C GLY A 118 -4.09 -3.19 -1.57
N CYS A 119 -4.03 -2.21 -0.65
CA CYS A 119 -3.04 -2.23 0.43
C CYS A 119 -3.56 -3.11 1.56
N SER A 120 -3.07 -4.35 1.72
CA SER A 120 -3.76 -5.33 2.58
C SER A 120 -2.99 -5.84 3.80
N ASN A 121 -1.67 -5.66 3.91
CA ASN A 121 -0.95 -6.56 4.83
C ASN A 121 -0.54 -5.96 6.18
N GLN A 122 -0.33 -4.64 6.32
CA GLN A 122 0.10 -4.08 7.61
C GLN A 122 -0.33 -2.61 7.78
N LEU A 123 -1.64 -2.36 7.69
CA LEU A 123 -2.23 -1.05 7.93
C LEU A 123 -2.69 -0.95 9.39
N HIS A 124 -2.01 -0.14 10.19
CA HIS A 124 -2.34 0.11 11.58
C HIS A 124 -2.92 1.50 11.77
N HIS A 125 -4.02 1.58 12.52
CA HIS A 125 -4.56 2.87 12.96
C HIS A 125 -3.76 3.35 14.16
N VAL A 126 -2.92 4.37 13.93
CA VAL A 126 -2.07 4.98 14.95
C VAL A 126 -2.49 6.46 15.06
N PRO A 127 -3.46 6.79 15.95
CA PRO A 127 -3.90 8.16 16.12
C PRO A 127 -2.79 9.03 16.72
N ILE A 128 -2.87 10.35 16.51
CA ILE A 128 -1.96 11.30 17.16
C ILE A 128 -2.22 11.32 18.67
N GLY A 129 -1.24 10.87 19.45
CA GLY A 129 -1.27 10.90 20.89
C GLY A 129 -0.58 12.11 21.51
N TYR A 130 -0.51 12.07 22.83
CA TYR A 130 -0.04 13.12 23.72
C TYR A 130 1.09 12.58 24.61
N VAL A 131 2.10 13.44 24.76
CA VAL A 131 3.18 13.32 25.74
C VAL A 131 3.30 14.67 26.48
N PRO A 132 3.59 14.69 27.80
CA PRO A 132 3.68 15.93 28.58
C PRO A 132 4.65 16.97 28.02
N GLU A 133 5.71 16.53 27.34
CA GLU A 133 6.76 17.36 26.76
C GLU A 133 6.25 18.28 25.65
N LEU A 134 5.10 17.97 25.04
CA LEU A 134 4.46 18.86 24.07
C LEU A 134 3.68 20.02 24.70
N THR A 135 3.44 20.01 26.01
CA THR A 135 2.89 21.16 26.73
C THR A 135 4.02 22.11 27.11
N CYS A 136 4.50 22.86 26.12
CA CYS A 136 5.69 23.69 26.22
C CYS A 136 5.46 25.18 25.93
N ILE A 137 4.28 25.58 25.46
CA ILE A 137 3.94 26.97 25.15
C ILE A 137 3.19 27.60 26.31
N ALA A 138 3.88 28.45 27.07
CA ALA A 138 3.22 29.30 28.05
C ALA A 138 2.42 30.42 27.34
N LYS A 139 1.26 30.78 27.90
CA LYS A 139 0.51 31.94 27.40
C LYS A 139 1.26 33.24 27.71
N ALA A 140 1.32 34.13 26.73
CA ALA A 140 1.87 35.45 26.95
C ALA A 140 1.00 36.23 27.96
N PRO A 141 1.60 37.08 28.82
CA PRO A 141 0.83 37.93 29.74
C PRO A 141 -0.19 38.82 29.02
N ILE A 142 0.13 39.20 27.78
CA ILE A 142 -0.76 39.94 26.88
C ILE A 142 -0.97 39.08 25.64
N GLN A 143 -2.23 38.67 25.42
CA GLN A 143 -2.65 37.97 24.21
C GLN A 143 -3.26 38.98 23.23
N ASP A 144 -2.40 39.68 22.50
CA ASP A 144 -2.77 40.78 21.59
C ASP A 144 -3.24 40.32 20.20
N ILE A 145 -3.15 39.02 19.91
CA ILE A 145 -3.68 38.43 18.68
C ILE A 145 -5.03 37.80 19.01
N ASP A 146 -6.12 38.31 18.44
CA ASP A 146 -7.46 37.76 18.71
C ASP A 146 -7.62 36.37 18.06
N VAL A 147 -7.22 36.26 16.79
CA VAL A 147 -7.33 35.01 16.02
C VAL A 147 -6.02 34.78 15.27
N LEU A 148 -5.44 33.59 15.43
CA LEU A 148 -4.31 33.15 14.64
C LEU A 148 -4.76 32.09 13.62
N PHE A 149 -4.25 32.22 12.39
CA PHE A 149 -4.29 31.18 11.36
C PHE A 149 -2.85 30.89 10.91
N TYR A 150 -2.52 29.62 10.69
CA TYR A 150 -1.26 29.26 10.04
C TYR A 150 -1.42 28.05 9.11
N GLY A 151 -0.87 28.18 7.90
CA GLY A 151 -0.99 27.19 6.82
C GLY A 151 -1.17 27.85 5.45
N SER A 152 -1.21 27.03 4.40
CA SER A 152 -1.31 27.53 3.01
C SER A 152 -2.58 28.35 2.77
N MET A 153 -2.46 29.49 2.09
CA MET A 153 -3.61 30.34 1.79
C MET A 153 -4.33 29.86 0.51
N ASN A 154 -5.65 30.01 0.49
CA ASN A 154 -6.47 29.92 -0.71
C ASN A 154 -7.61 30.95 -0.63
N ALA A 155 -8.40 31.09 -1.70
CA ALA A 155 -9.46 32.08 -1.76
C ALA A 155 -10.55 31.90 -0.68
N ARG A 156 -10.83 30.66 -0.25
CA ARG A 156 -11.80 30.39 0.83
C ARG A 156 -11.26 30.90 2.17
N ARG A 157 -10.05 30.47 2.54
CA ARG A 157 -9.37 30.89 3.77
C ARG A 157 -9.21 32.41 3.82
N GLN A 158 -8.81 33.03 2.71
CA GLN A 158 -8.65 34.48 2.63
C GLN A 158 -9.95 35.24 2.94
N ARG A 159 -11.10 34.77 2.45
CA ARG A 159 -12.41 35.39 2.75
C ARG A 159 -12.69 35.43 4.25
N ILE A 160 -12.53 34.31 4.95
CA ILE A 160 -12.77 34.22 6.40
C ILE A 160 -11.82 35.15 7.16
N ILE A 161 -10.54 35.16 6.81
CA ILE A 161 -9.54 36.02 7.46
C ILE A 161 -9.85 37.51 7.25
N GLU A 162 -10.24 37.89 6.04
CA GLU A 162 -10.65 39.27 5.74
C GLU A 162 -11.93 39.66 6.47
N GLU A 163 -12.89 38.76 6.59
CA GLU A 163 -14.16 39.02 7.29
C GLU A 163 -13.95 39.18 8.80
N LEU A 164 -13.10 38.36 9.42
CA LEU A 164 -12.72 38.53 10.82
C LEU A 164 -12.05 39.90 11.07
N ARG A 165 -11.16 40.34 10.17
CA ARG A 165 -10.52 41.66 10.23
C ARG A 165 -11.52 42.81 10.05
N LYS A 166 -12.46 42.68 9.12
CA LYS A 166 -13.55 43.66 8.92
C LYS A 166 -14.43 43.81 10.16
N ASN A 167 -14.57 42.76 10.96
CA ASN A 167 -15.26 42.77 12.24
C ASN A 167 -14.40 43.30 13.41
N GLY A 168 -13.23 43.90 13.12
CA GLY A 168 -12.38 44.59 14.09
C GLY A 168 -11.47 43.68 14.91
N LEU A 169 -11.32 42.41 14.53
CA LEU A 169 -10.40 41.50 15.21
C LEU A 169 -8.96 41.65 14.71
N THR A 170 -8.00 41.54 15.62
CA THR A 170 -6.58 41.45 15.28
C THR A 170 -6.26 40.02 14.81
N VAL A 171 -6.22 39.82 13.50
CA VAL A 171 -6.01 38.49 12.89
C VAL A 171 -4.63 38.38 12.25
N VAL A 172 -3.83 37.42 12.73
CA VAL A 172 -2.52 37.08 12.16
C VAL A 172 -2.64 35.81 11.32
N SER A 173 -2.03 35.84 10.13
CA SER A 173 -1.97 34.70 9.21
C SER A 173 -0.51 34.40 8.88
N LEU A 174 -0.07 33.17 9.13
CA LEU A 174 1.30 32.73 8.89
C LEU A 174 1.38 31.65 7.81
N PHE A 175 2.48 31.63 7.08
CA PHE A 175 2.83 30.55 6.16
C PHE A 175 4.34 30.29 6.24
N GLY A 176 4.73 29.03 6.44
CA GLY A 176 6.15 28.66 6.58
C GLY A 176 6.79 29.01 7.93
N ALA A 177 6.01 29.33 8.97
CA ALA A 177 6.50 29.53 10.33
C ALA A 177 6.40 28.23 11.14
N TYR A 178 7.49 27.84 11.78
CA TYR A 178 7.62 26.60 12.56
C TYR A 178 8.42 26.85 13.85
N GLY A 179 8.39 25.90 14.79
CA GLY A 179 9.11 25.98 16.06
C GLY A 179 8.86 27.28 16.82
N GLU A 180 9.92 27.85 17.39
CA GLU A 180 9.85 29.03 18.28
C GLU A 180 9.12 30.23 17.67
N GLU A 181 9.28 30.47 16.36
CA GLU A 181 8.60 31.57 15.69
C GLU A 181 7.09 31.39 15.76
N ARG A 182 6.59 30.23 15.30
CA ARG A 182 5.17 29.88 15.34
C ARG A 182 4.65 29.87 16.78
N ASP A 183 5.42 29.32 17.69
CA ASP A 183 5.03 29.15 19.08
C ASP A 183 4.90 30.50 19.80
N GLY A 184 5.72 31.48 19.45
CA GLY A 184 5.57 32.88 19.89
C GLY A 184 4.24 33.50 19.47
N PHE A 185 3.77 33.21 18.24
CA PHE A 185 2.44 33.64 17.81
C PHE A 185 1.32 32.87 18.51
N ILE A 186 1.47 31.55 18.72
CA ILE A 186 0.50 30.73 19.45
C ILE A 186 0.34 31.23 20.89
N SER A 187 1.45 31.56 21.56
CA SER A 187 1.49 32.10 22.92
C SER A 187 0.68 33.40 23.07
N ARG A 188 0.75 34.27 22.06
CA ARG A 188 0.06 35.58 21.99
C ARG A 188 -1.37 35.53 21.44
N ALA A 189 -1.74 34.46 20.73
CA ALA A 189 -3.09 34.29 20.20
C ALA A 189 -4.10 34.02 21.32
N LYS A 190 -5.33 34.54 21.25
CA LYS A 190 -6.43 34.12 22.13
C LYS A 190 -6.97 32.77 21.69
N LEU A 191 -7.33 32.64 20.41
CA LEU A 191 -7.75 31.38 19.79
C LEU A 191 -7.09 31.17 18.42
N ILE A 192 -7.13 29.92 17.95
CA ILE A 192 -6.65 29.55 16.61
C ILE A 192 -7.85 29.10 15.77
N ILE A 193 -7.88 29.53 14.51
CA ILE A 193 -8.88 29.08 13.54
C ILE A 193 -8.27 28.02 12.60
N ASN A 194 -9.00 26.92 12.40
CA ASN A 194 -8.67 25.85 11.48
C ASN A 194 -9.75 25.74 10.39
N ILE A 195 -9.37 25.90 9.14
CA ILE A 195 -10.27 25.94 7.97
C ILE A 195 -9.80 24.89 6.99
N HIS A 196 -10.69 24.10 6.41
CA HIS A 196 -10.30 23.04 5.47
C HIS A 196 -9.61 23.60 4.23
N PHE A 197 -8.58 22.91 3.73
CA PHE A 197 -7.99 23.24 2.42
C PHE A 197 -8.69 22.47 1.30
N TYR A 198 -8.90 21.18 1.54
CA TYR A 198 -9.46 20.20 0.62
C TYR A 198 -10.88 19.81 1.05
N ASP A 199 -11.66 19.31 0.10
CA ASP A 199 -12.99 18.76 0.35
C ASP A 199 -12.94 17.32 0.92
N SER A 200 -11.75 16.74 1.10
CA SER A 200 -11.53 15.37 1.61
C SER A 200 -12.07 15.14 3.02
N SER A 201 -12.38 16.23 3.74
CA SER A 201 -13.20 16.21 4.95
C SER A 201 -12.58 15.38 6.09
N ILE A 202 -11.25 15.36 6.28
CA ILE A 202 -10.63 14.85 7.52
C ILE A 202 -10.21 16.06 8.34
N LEU A 203 -10.62 16.14 9.60
CA LEU A 203 -10.19 17.21 10.50
C LEU A 203 -8.66 17.17 10.66
N GLU A 204 -8.00 18.32 10.53
CA GLU A 204 -6.54 18.46 10.54
C GLU A 204 -5.94 18.26 11.95
N ILE A 205 -6.17 17.09 12.55
CA ILE A 205 -5.74 16.73 13.90
C ILE A 205 -4.21 16.77 14.07
N VAL A 206 -3.45 16.52 12.99
CA VAL A 206 -1.99 16.70 12.99
C VAL A 206 -1.60 18.14 13.36
N ARG A 207 -2.38 19.14 12.94
CA ARG A 207 -2.19 20.55 13.33
C ARG A 207 -2.80 20.86 14.69
N ILE A 208 -4.03 20.40 14.93
CA ILE A 208 -4.84 20.78 16.09
C ILE A 208 -4.27 20.17 17.38
N SER A 209 -3.72 18.95 17.33
CA SER A 209 -3.16 18.23 18.48
C SER A 209 -2.20 19.08 19.31
N TYR A 210 -1.25 19.75 18.67
CA TYR A 210 -0.28 20.60 19.36
C TYR A 210 -0.90 21.84 20.03
N LEU A 211 -2.00 22.36 19.47
CA LEU A 211 -2.75 23.47 20.06
C LEU A 211 -3.51 23.02 21.32
N LEU A 212 -4.12 21.83 21.27
CA LEU A 212 -4.82 21.23 22.41
C LEU A 212 -3.83 20.89 23.54
N ALA A 213 -2.68 20.32 23.21
CA ALA A 213 -1.59 20.06 24.16
C ALA A 213 -1.11 21.34 24.87
N ASN A 214 -1.22 22.49 24.22
CA ASN A 214 -0.82 23.80 24.74
C ASN A 214 -2.00 24.68 25.21
N ARG A 215 -3.14 24.06 25.53
CA ARG A 215 -4.29 24.74 26.16
C ARG A 215 -4.78 25.94 25.35
N LYS A 216 -4.87 25.78 24.03
CA LYS A 216 -5.44 26.79 23.13
C LYS A 216 -6.85 26.42 22.71
N ALA A 217 -7.73 27.43 22.69
CA ALA A 217 -9.04 27.29 22.08
C ALA A 217 -8.90 27.22 20.56
N VAL A 218 -9.58 26.26 19.95
CA VAL A 218 -9.57 26.06 18.50
C VAL A 218 -11.00 26.15 17.97
N VAL A 219 -11.20 26.99 16.96
CA VAL A 219 -12.42 27.00 16.14
C VAL A 219 -12.10 26.28 14.85
N ALA A 220 -12.81 25.20 14.53
CA ALA A 220 -12.52 24.39 13.35
C ALA A 220 -13.75 24.21 12.48
N GLU A 221 -13.55 24.31 11.17
CA GLU A 221 -14.54 23.96 10.16
C GLU A 221 -14.91 22.48 10.30
N CYS A 222 -16.22 22.20 10.29
CA CYS A 222 -16.79 20.86 10.35
C CYS A 222 -18.13 20.84 9.62
N HIS A 223 -18.37 19.78 8.85
CA HIS A 223 -19.66 19.49 8.21
C HIS A 223 -20.00 18.02 8.36
N ALA A 224 -21.17 17.59 7.87
CA ALA A 224 -21.65 16.22 8.05
C ALA A 224 -20.72 15.11 7.49
N GLY A 225 -19.80 15.47 6.58
CA GLY A 225 -18.83 14.55 6.00
C GLY A 225 -17.46 14.56 6.69
N THR A 226 -17.22 15.45 7.66
CA THR A 226 -15.93 15.58 8.33
C THR A 226 -15.67 14.37 9.25
N GLU A 227 -14.58 13.63 9.00
CA GLU A 227 -14.07 12.62 9.93
C GLU A 227 -13.30 13.32 11.06
N PHE A 228 -13.69 13.01 12.29
CA PHE A 228 -12.96 13.36 13.50
C PHE A 228 -13.34 12.38 14.61
N ALA A 229 -12.49 12.26 15.63
CA ALA A 229 -12.77 11.39 16.77
C ALA A 229 -13.80 12.04 17.71
N ASP A 230 -14.71 11.22 18.27
CA ASP A 230 -15.85 11.70 19.06
C ASP A 230 -15.46 12.52 20.30
N ASP A 231 -14.30 12.23 20.88
CA ASP A 231 -13.72 12.96 22.01
C ASP A 231 -13.46 14.44 21.67
N LEU A 232 -13.24 14.77 20.38
CA LEU A 232 -13.00 16.15 19.94
C LEU A 232 -14.25 17.05 19.93
N LYS A 233 -15.46 16.48 20.05
CA LYS A 233 -16.73 17.24 20.00
C LYS A 233 -16.81 18.35 21.06
N THR A 234 -16.24 18.11 22.22
CA THR A 234 -16.22 19.06 23.34
C THR A 234 -14.88 19.76 23.51
N ALA A 235 -13.85 19.28 22.82
CA ALA A 235 -12.48 19.81 22.84
C ALA A 235 -12.27 20.98 21.88
N VAL A 236 -13.01 21.00 20.76
CA VAL A 236 -12.87 21.95 19.66
C VAL A 236 -14.23 22.58 19.37
N ALA A 237 -14.27 23.89 19.10
CA ALA A 237 -15.47 24.55 18.62
C ALA A 237 -15.69 24.20 17.13
N LEU A 238 -16.30 23.05 16.88
CA LEU A 238 -16.62 22.54 15.55
C LEU A 238 -17.87 23.23 15.00
N VAL A 239 -17.72 23.95 13.89
CA VAL A 239 -18.80 24.74 13.28
C VAL A 239 -18.75 24.68 11.76
N THR A 240 -19.87 24.96 11.09
CA THR A 240 -19.88 25.03 9.62
C THR A 240 -19.09 26.24 9.12
N TYR A 241 -18.69 26.22 7.85
CA TYR A 241 -17.89 27.28 7.24
C TYR A 241 -18.49 28.69 7.46
N ASP A 242 -19.81 28.84 7.30
CA ASP A 242 -20.51 30.12 7.45
C ASP A 242 -20.60 30.60 8.91
N GLN A 243 -20.36 29.72 9.88
CA GLN A 243 -20.40 30.02 11.30
C GLN A 243 -19.02 30.38 11.89
N LEU A 244 -17.93 30.10 11.15
CA LEU A 244 -16.56 30.33 11.60
C LEU A 244 -16.33 31.75 12.15
N VAL A 245 -16.79 32.77 11.41
CA VAL A 245 -16.61 34.17 11.78
C VAL A 245 -17.36 34.51 13.06
N ALA A 246 -18.64 34.15 13.11
CA ALA A 246 -19.50 34.43 14.27
C ALA A 246 -18.97 33.76 15.54
N THR A 247 -18.54 32.50 15.46
CA THR A 247 -17.99 31.75 16.58
C THR A 247 -16.64 32.30 17.05
N CYS A 248 -15.76 32.72 16.14
CA CYS A 248 -14.51 33.39 16.52
C CYS A 248 -14.78 34.69 17.28
N ILE A 249 -15.70 35.53 16.79
CA ILE A 249 -16.09 36.79 17.47
C ILE A 249 -16.65 36.50 18.86
N GLU A 250 -17.50 35.48 19.00
CA GLU A 250 -18.06 35.07 20.29
C GLU A 250 -16.96 34.67 21.28
N LEU A 251 -16.06 33.77 20.89
CA LEU A 251 -15.01 33.25 21.77
C LEU A 251 -13.91 34.27 22.07
N VAL A 252 -13.65 35.23 21.19
CA VAL A 252 -12.75 36.36 21.48
C VAL A 252 -13.35 37.27 22.55
N LYS A 253 -14.67 37.46 22.55
CA LYS A 253 -15.38 38.34 23.49
C LYS A 253 -15.75 37.66 24.81
N ASN A 254 -15.83 36.33 24.84
CA ASN A 254 -16.25 35.56 26.00
C ASN A 254 -15.08 34.71 26.55
N ASP A 255 -14.40 35.26 27.56
CA ASP A 255 -13.24 34.63 28.20
C ASP A 255 -13.59 33.31 28.87
N GLU A 256 -14.72 33.22 29.58
CA GLU A 256 -15.15 32.00 30.26
C GLU A 256 -15.39 30.86 29.27
N LYS A 257 -16.12 31.13 28.19
CA LYS A 257 -16.40 30.13 27.15
C LYS A 257 -15.12 29.70 26.44
N ARG A 258 -14.21 30.64 26.17
CA ARG A 258 -12.90 30.33 25.57
C ARG A 258 -12.03 29.48 26.49
N GLN A 259 -11.94 29.84 27.76
CA GLN A 259 -11.18 29.07 28.77
C GLN A 259 -11.76 27.67 28.98
N LEU A 260 -13.08 27.52 28.86
CA LEU A 260 -13.71 26.20 28.89
C LEU A 260 -13.25 25.32 27.72
N PHE A 261 -13.16 25.86 26.49
CA PHE A 261 -12.59 25.13 25.36
C PHE A 261 -11.10 24.82 25.54
N GLU A 262 -10.32 25.75 26.09
CA GLU A 262 -8.90 25.50 26.40
C GLU A 262 -8.71 24.37 27.41
N LYS A 263 -9.55 24.34 28.46
CA LYS A 263 -9.55 23.30 29.48
C LYS A 263 -9.99 21.96 28.91
N ASN A 264 -11.17 21.90 28.29
CA ASN A 264 -11.73 20.67 27.73
C ASN A 264 -10.81 20.12 26.63
N GLY A 265 -10.25 21.00 25.81
CA GLY A 265 -9.33 20.64 24.74
C GLY A 265 -8.08 19.94 25.27
N PHE A 266 -7.44 20.53 26.29
CA PHE A 266 -6.30 19.92 26.95
C PHE A 266 -6.65 18.62 27.66
N GLU A 267 -7.72 18.61 28.46
CA GLU A 267 -8.13 17.42 29.22
C GLU A 267 -8.43 16.25 28.27
N CYS A 268 -9.22 16.47 27.23
CA CYS A 268 -9.50 15.48 26.19
C CYS A 268 -8.21 14.97 25.53
N PHE A 269 -7.37 15.87 25.02
CA PHE A 269 -6.18 15.45 24.27
C PHE A 269 -5.14 14.76 25.16
N SER A 270 -4.99 15.21 26.40
CA SER A 270 -4.05 14.63 27.37
C SER A 270 -4.36 13.17 27.75
N MET A 271 -5.61 12.73 27.54
CA MET A 271 -6.02 11.34 27.73
C MET A 271 -5.53 10.40 26.63
N ARG A 272 -5.10 10.93 25.48
CA ARG A 272 -4.55 10.15 24.37
C ARG A 272 -3.10 9.78 24.63
N ASN A 273 -2.84 8.97 25.66
CA ASN A 273 -1.47 8.64 26.06
C ASN A 273 -0.71 7.95 24.91
N GLU A 274 0.32 8.62 24.38
CA GLU A 274 1.11 8.11 23.24
C GLU A 274 1.75 6.77 23.57
N SER A 275 2.24 6.60 24.79
CA SER A 275 2.91 5.35 25.20
C SER A 275 1.94 4.16 25.16
N SER A 276 0.67 4.37 25.49
CA SER A 276 -0.36 3.33 25.34
C SER A 276 -0.67 3.06 23.87
N ILE A 277 -0.85 4.09 23.05
CA ILE A 277 -1.08 3.95 21.60
C ILE A 277 0.05 3.15 20.94
N LEU A 278 1.30 3.53 21.24
CA LEU A 278 2.48 2.84 20.73
C LEU A 278 2.61 1.42 21.29
N ARG A 279 2.33 1.20 22.58
CA ARG A 279 2.34 -0.16 23.14
C ARG A 279 1.36 -1.07 22.41
N ASP A 280 0.16 -0.57 22.13
CA ASP A 280 -0.89 -1.34 21.48
C ASP A 280 -0.45 -1.74 20.06
N VAL A 281 -0.06 -0.78 19.22
CA VAL A 281 0.39 -1.09 17.84
C VAL A 281 1.67 -1.91 17.81
N LEU A 282 2.62 -1.68 18.71
CA LEU A 282 3.85 -2.48 18.80
C LEU A 282 3.59 -3.89 19.35
N SER A 283 2.55 -4.07 20.17
CA SER A 283 2.12 -5.39 20.62
C SER A 283 1.42 -6.15 19.51
N GLU A 284 0.55 -5.51 18.73
CA GLU A 284 -0.02 -6.07 17.50
C GLU A 284 1.10 -6.47 16.52
N SER A 285 2.12 -5.62 16.40
CA SER A 285 3.31 -5.85 15.56
C SER A 285 4.21 -6.98 16.08
N LYS A 286 4.26 -7.22 17.39
CA LYS A 286 4.96 -8.35 18.02
C LYS A 286 4.16 -9.64 18.02
N THR A 287 2.83 -9.55 18.02
CA THR A 287 1.96 -10.73 17.80
C THR A 287 1.99 -11.14 16.31
N THR A 288 2.50 -10.26 15.46
CA THR A 288 3.00 -10.53 14.11
C THR A 288 4.53 -10.71 14.09
N GLU A 289 5.10 -11.36 15.12
CA GLU A 289 6.39 -12.05 14.98
C GLU A 289 6.24 -13.10 13.86
N VAL A 290 6.63 -12.72 12.65
CA VAL A 290 7.00 -13.57 11.51
C VAL A 290 6.25 -14.91 11.49
N GLU A 291 4.92 -14.88 11.30
CA GLU A 291 4.38 -15.86 10.37
C GLU A 291 5.01 -15.48 9.04
N ILE A 292 6.06 -16.20 8.64
CA ILE A 292 6.42 -16.30 7.23
C ILE A 292 5.07 -16.56 6.56
N GLN A 293 4.54 -15.59 5.81
CA GLN A 293 3.34 -15.81 5.04
C GLN A 293 3.67 -17.04 4.21
N SER A 294 3.04 -18.17 4.52
CA SER A 294 3.39 -19.45 3.90
C SER A 294 3.29 -19.23 2.41
N VAL A 295 4.35 -19.58 1.67
CA VAL A 295 4.38 -19.37 0.22
C VAL A 295 3.08 -19.94 -0.35
N PRO A 296 2.29 -19.14 -1.11
CA PRO A 296 1.03 -19.60 -1.62
C PRO A 296 1.23 -20.89 -2.40
N THR A 297 0.31 -21.83 -2.28
CA THR A 297 0.37 -23.08 -3.05
C THR A 297 -0.03 -22.87 -4.52
N LYS A 298 -0.09 -21.62 -5.00
CA LYS A 298 -0.44 -21.27 -6.38
C LYS A 298 0.60 -20.33 -6.99
N ILE A 299 0.88 -20.49 -8.28
CA ILE A 299 1.83 -19.63 -9.04
C ILE A 299 1.10 -18.86 -10.13
N ASN A 300 1.44 -17.59 -10.28
CA ASN A 300 1.02 -16.73 -11.39
C ASN A 300 2.23 -16.44 -12.28
N LEU A 301 2.28 -17.11 -13.44
CA LEU A 301 3.40 -17.13 -14.35
C LEU A 301 3.21 -16.09 -15.46
N GLY A 302 4.20 -15.21 -15.66
CA GLY A 302 4.05 -14.04 -16.53
C GLY A 302 3.08 -13.02 -15.93
N SER A 303 3.22 -12.77 -14.63
CA SER A 303 2.23 -12.02 -13.85
C SER A 303 1.91 -10.64 -14.44
N GLY A 304 2.91 -9.95 -15.01
CA GLY A 304 2.77 -8.63 -15.62
C GLY A 304 1.84 -7.70 -14.85
N LYS A 305 0.96 -7.00 -15.57
CA LYS A 305 -0.08 -6.15 -14.98
C LYS A 305 -1.18 -6.92 -14.21
N ASN A 306 -1.24 -8.24 -14.34
CA ASN A 306 -2.23 -9.13 -13.71
C ASN A 306 -1.61 -9.81 -12.47
N TRP A 307 -0.91 -9.04 -11.64
CA TRP A 307 -0.38 -9.49 -10.36
C TRP A 307 -1.50 -9.93 -9.40
N ARG A 308 -1.27 -10.99 -8.61
CA ARG A 308 -2.28 -11.58 -7.71
C ARG A 308 -1.75 -11.86 -6.31
N MET A 309 -2.46 -11.38 -5.29
CA MET A 309 -2.03 -11.53 -3.90
C MET A 309 -2.04 -13.00 -3.42
N ASP A 310 -3.00 -13.82 -3.83
CA ASP A 310 -3.09 -15.22 -3.39
C ASP A 310 -2.21 -16.20 -4.18
N TYR A 311 -1.28 -15.69 -5.00
CA TYR A 311 -0.34 -16.46 -5.82
C TYR A 311 1.09 -16.00 -5.57
N LEU A 312 2.06 -16.88 -5.76
CA LEU A 312 3.45 -16.50 -6.00
C LEU A 312 3.59 -15.96 -7.43
N ASN A 313 3.88 -14.68 -7.59
CA ASN A 313 3.96 -14.00 -8.88
C ASN A 313 5.37 -14.08 -9.44
N ILE A 314 5.48 -14.53 -10.68
CA ILE A 314 6.74 -14.72 -11.38
C ILE A 314 6.65 -14.02 -12.72
N ASP A 315 7.65 -13.21 -13.04
CA ASP A 315 7.76 -12.54 -14.33
C ASP A 315 9.22 -12.45 -14.76
N ILE A 316 9.47 -12.27 -16.05
CA ILE A 316 10.81 -12.05 -16.58
C ILE A 316 11.28 -10.61 -16.35
N ASN A 317 10.35 -9.68 -16.13
CA ASN A 317 10.61 -8.26 -15.93
C ASN A 317 10.15 -7.80 -14.54
N ASP A 318 10.92 -6.91 -13.91
CA ASP A 318 10.65 -6.35 -12.58
C ASP A 318 9.63 -5.19 -12.57
N TYR A 319 9.24 -4.69 -13.74
CA TYR A 319 8.39 -3.49 -13.90
C TYR A 319 7.09 -3.55 -13.10
N TRP A 320 6.45 -4.73 -13.02
CA TRP A 320 5.21 -4.92 -12.25
C TRP A 320 5.44 -5.54 -10.86
N ASN A 321 6.69 -5.56 -10.39
CA ASN A 321 7.11 -6.09 -9.09
C ASN A 321 6.59 -7.52 -8.79
N PRO A 322 6.91 -8.52 -9.63
CA PRO A 322 6.66 -9.92 -9.26
C PRO A 322 7.44 -10.29 -7.99
N ASP A 323 7.04 -11.37 -7.31
CA ASP A 323 7.79 -11.87 -6.15
C ASP A 323 9.14 -12.45 -6.56
N ILE A 324 9.22 -13.01 -7.77
CA ILE A 324 10.42 -13.57 -8.38
C ILE A 324 10.56 -13.02 -9.80
N VAL A 325 11.71 -12.40 -10.06
CA VAL A 325 12.12 -12.00 -11.41
C VAL A 325 12.98 -13.12 -11.99
N ALA A 326 12.45 -13.87 -12.96
CA ALA A 326 13.15 -15.01 -13.56
C ALA A 326 12.69 -15.28 -15.00
N ASP A 327 13.63 -15.65 -15.87
CA ASP A 327 13.30 -16.26 -17.15
C ASP A 327 12.94 -17.73 -16.93
N ILE A 328 11.70 -18.07 -17.25
CA ILE A 328 11.14 -19.41 -17.10
C ILE A 328 11.50 -20.32 -18.28
N SER A 329 12.06 -19.75 -19.36
CA SER A 329 12.53 -20.46 -20.54
C SER A 329 13.87 -21.16 -20.28
N ASN A 330 14.73 -20.57 -19.44
CA ASN A 330 16.05 -21.12 -19.12
C ASN A 330 16.57 -20.58 -17.79
N GLY A 331 17.10 -21.46 -16.93
CA GLY A 331 17.74 -21.05 -15.68
C GLY A 331 16.79 -20.76 -14.51
N PHE A 332 15.55 -21.26 -14.56
CA PHE A 332 14.61 -21.10 -13.43
C PHE A 332 15.16 -21.74 -12.14
N PRO A 333 15.08 -21.06 -10.98
CA PRO A 333 15.75 -21.44 -9.73
C PRO A 333 15.05 -22.59 -8.98
N LEU A 334 14.74 -23.69 -9.67
CA LEU A 334 14.17 -24.88 -9.03
C LEU A 334 15.18 -25.46 -8.03
N ASN A 335 14.71 -25.74 -6.81
CA ASN A 335 15.52 -26.17 -5.66
C ASN A 335 16.62 -25.19 -5.24
N GLN A 336 16.60 -23.96 -5.75
CA GLN A 336 17.53 -22.91 -5.33
C GLN A 336 16.85 -21.97 -4.32
N ILE A 337 17.68 -21.33 -3.51
CA ILE A 337 17.24 -20.32 -2.55
C ILE A 337 16.98 -19.02 -3.30
N VAL A 338 15.76 -18.51 -3.21
CA VAL A 338 15.32 -17.26 -3.83
C VAL A 338 14.92 -16.28 -2.74
N LYS A 339 15.45 -15.07 -2.82
CA LYS A 339 15.02 -13.97 -1.95
C LYS A 339 13.85 -13.25 -2.60
N THR A 340 12.73 -13.17 -1.90
CA THR A 340 11.52 -12.48 -2.32
C THR A 340 11.23 -11.33 -1.36
N ALA A 341 10.56 -10.30 -1.85
CA ALA A 341 10.12 -9.18 -1.02
C ALA A 341 9.00 -9.60 -0.05
N ARG A 342 8.08 -10.46 -0.50
CA ARG A 342 6.85 -10.79 0.24
C ARG A 342 6.96 -12.01 1.15
N PHE A 343 7.76 -13.00 0.79
CA PHE A 343 7.88 -14.28 1.51
C PHE A 343 9.26 -14.49 2.13
N GLY A 344 10.11 -13.47 2.09
CA GLY A 344 11.49 -13.57 2.54
C GLY A 344 12.28 -14.56 1.68
N THR A 345 13.14 -15.35 2.33
CA THR A 345 13.99 -16.33 1.65
C THR A 345 13.25 -17.65 1.52
N ILE A 346 12.95 -18.06 0.29
CA ILE A 346 12.19 -19.28 0.00
C ILE A 346 13.00 -20.23 -0.85
N THR A 347 12.61 -21.50 -0.89
CA THR A 347 13.14 -22.50 -1.83
C THR A 347 11.98 -23.05 -2.62
N LEU A 348 12.04 -22.99 -3.95
CA LEU A 348 11.02 -23.56 -4.80
C LEU A 348 11.27 -25.07 -4.94
N GLN A 349 10.48 -25.87 -4.23
CA GLN A 349 10.61 -27.32 -4.26
C GLN A 349 9.76 -27.93 -5.38
N GLU A 350 10.17 -29.10 -5.86
CA GLU A 350 9.30 -29.93 -6.68
C GLU A 350 8.08 -30.38 -5.86
N ASP A 351 6.96 -30.63 -6.54
CA ASP A 351 5.71 -31.12 -5.92
C ASP A 351 5.18 -30.24 -4.76
N SER A 352 5.34 -28.92 -4.83
CA SER A 352 4.91 -28.01 -3.75
C SER A 352 3.66 -27.17 -4.07
N PHE A 353 3.24 -27.08 -5.33
CA PHE A 353 2.13 -26.21 -5.75
C PHE A 353 0.89 -26.99 -6.20
N ASP A 354 -0.29 -26.50 -5.84
CA ASP A 354 -1.59 -27.05 -6.23
C ASP A 354 -2.02 -26.52 -7.61
N GLU A 355 -1.63 -25.29 -7.96
CA GLU A 355 -2.08 -24.60 -9.17
C GLU A 355 -1.00 -23.69 -9.76
N ILE A 356 -0.92 -23.64 -11.09
CA ILE A 356 -0.17 -22.64 -11.84
C ILE A 356 -1.11 -22.01 -12.87
N ILE A 357 -1.14 -20.69 -12.96
CA ILE A 357 -1.80 -19.97 -14.05
C ILE A 357 -0.75 -19.39 -14.99
N ALA A 358 -0.99 -19.53 -16.30
CA ALA A 358 -0.13 -19.04 -17.37
C ALA A 358 -1.03 -18.37 -18.42
N HIS A 359 -1.34 -17.11 -18.21
CA HIS A 359 -2.22 -16.33 -19.08
C HIS A 359 -1.40 -15.40 -19.96
N ASP A 360 -1.58 -15.52 -21.27
CA ASP A 360 -0.95 -14.67 -22.27
C ASP A 360 0.60 -14.62 -22.11
N VAL A 361 1.20 -15.78 -21.85
CA VAL A 361 2.64 -15.93 -21.54
C VAL A 361 3.35 -16.98 -22.39
N LEU A 362 2.73 -18.13 -22.67
CA LEU A 362 3.41 -19.27 -23.33
C LEU A 362 3.78 -18.97 -24.79
N GLU A 363 3.07 -18.05 -25.44
CA GLU A 363 3.33 -17.55 -26.79
C GLU A 363 4.58 -16.67 -26.86
N HIS A 364 5.08 -16.19 -25.72
CA HIS A 364 6.30 -15.38 -25.61
C HIS A 364 7.56 -16.21 -25.25
N ILE A 365 7.41 -17.41 -24.69
CA ILE A 365 8.52 -18.22 -24.14
C ILE A 365 9.34 -18.88 -25.26
N ARG A 366 10.59 -18.52 -25.52
CA ARG A 366 11.35 -19.14 -26.63
C ARG A 366 11.53 -20.65 -26.48
N GLU A 367 11.93 -21.11 -25.30
CA GLU A 367 12.14 -22.52 -24.99
C GLU A 367 10.95 -23.10 -24.21
N LEU A 368 9.92 -23.54 -24.94
CA LEU A 368 8.64 -23.94 -24.32
C LEU A 368 8.74 -25.27 -23.56
N ILE A 369 9.52 -26.26 -24.05
CA ILE A 369 9.65 -27.57 -23.39
C ILE A 369 10.25 -27.42 -21.98
N PRO A 370 11.36 -26.67 -21.75
CA PRO A 370 11.85 -26.38 -20.41
C PRO A 370 10.81 -25.71 -19.50
N ALA A 371 10.09 -24.70 -19.98
CA ALA A 371 9.07 -24.02 -19.18
C ALA A 371 7.92 -24.95 -18.77
N MET A 372 7.42 -25.77 -19.70
CA MET A 372 6.38 -26.76 -19.41
C MET A 372 6.88 -27.84 -18.44
N THR A 373 8.16 -28.24 -18.55
CA THR A 373 8.80 -29.19 -17.64
C THR A 373 8.91 -28.62 -16.23
N MET A 374 9.27 -27.34 -16.11
CA MET A 374 9.29 -26.63 -14.83
C MET A 374 7.90 -26.60 -14.19
N CYS A 375 6.85 -26.24 -14.95
CA CYS A 375 5.48 -26.28 -14.46
C CYS A 375 5.08 -27.68 -13.95
N LEU A 376 5.43 -28.73 -14.71
CA LEU A 376 5.18 -30.12 -14.32
C LEU A 376 5.91 -30.49 -13.02
N LYS A 377 7.15 -30.04 -12.84
CA LYS A 377 7.93 -30.33 -11.64
C LYS A 377 7.41 -29.61 -10.39
N LEU A 378 7.01 -28.34 -10.52
CA LEU A 378 6.50 -27.53 -9.40
C LEU A 378 5.14 -28.01 -8.89
N LEU A 379 4.27 -28.49 -9.78
CA LEU A 379 2.95 -28.99 -9.40
C LEU A 379 3.02 -30.30 -8.63
N LYS A 380 2.21 -30.44 -7.59
CA LYS A 380 1.90 -31.73 -6.95
C LYS A 380 1.19 -32.66 -7.94
N VAL A 381 1.28 -33.97 -7.71
CA VAL A 381 0.39 -34.94 -8.39
C VAL A 381 -1.07 -34.55 -8.14
N GLY A 382 -1.85 -34.39 -9.21
CA GLY A 382 -3.21 -33.88 -9.18
C GLY A 382 -3.35 -32.36 -9.27
N GLY A 383 -2.25 -31.61 -9.14
CA GLY A 383 -2.21 -30.16 -9.34
C GLY A 383 -2.45 -29.76 -10.80
N VAL A 384 -2.86 -28.51 -11.02
CA VAL A 384 -3.36 -28.05 -12.32
C VAL A 384 -2.57 -26.86 -12.88
N LEU A 385 -2.26 -26.92 -14.17
CA LEU A 385 -1.76 -25.80 -14.96
C LEU A 385 -2.93 -25.25 -15.80
N LYS A 386 -3.34 -24.02 -15.53
CA LYS A 386 -4.39 -23.30 -16.26
C LYS A 386 -3.75 -22.33 -17.23
N ILE A 387 -4.03 -22.50 -18.51
CA ILE A 387 -3.41 -21.78 -19.61
C ILE A 387 -4.48 -20.98 -20.31
N LYS A 388 -4.14 -19.76 -20.70
CA LYS A 388 -4.94 -18.96 -21.63
C LYS A 388 -3.99 -18.37 -22.68
N VAL A 389 -4.26 -18.66 -23.94
CA VAL A 389 -3.42 -18.23 -25.08
C VAL A 389 -4.29 -17.82 -26.26
N PRO A 390 -3.84 -16.89 -27.12
CA PRO A 390 -4.50 -16.63 -28.39
C PRO A 390 -4.58 -17.88 -29.26
N TYR A 391 -5.72 -18.12 -29.89
CA TYR A 391 -5.90 -19.24 -30.82
C TYR A 391 -5.17 -18.97 -32.15
N ASP A 392 -4.54 -19.96 -32.77
CA ASP A 392 -3.68 -19.79 -33.96
C ASP A 392 -4.36 -19.05 -35.13
N LEU A 393 -5.66 -19.27 -35.30
CA LEU A 393 -6.50 -18.60 -36.28
C LEU A 393 -7.12 -17.28 -35.79
N SER A 394 -6.70 -16.71 -34.65
CA SER A 394 -7.20 -15.45 -34.10
C SER A 394 -6.34 -14.23 -34.44
N TYR A 395 -6.91 -13.01 -34.29
CA TYR A 395 -6.13 -11.77 -34.44
C TYR A 395 -4.97 -11.70 -33.45
N GLY A 396 -5.18 -12.16 -32.22
CA GLY A 396 -4.16 -12.10 -31.17
C GLY A 396 -2.91 -12.93 -31.47
N ALA A 397 -3.02 -14.09 -32.13
CA ALA A 397 -1.92 -15.04 -32.26
C ALA A 397 -0.62 -14.47 -32.85
N TRP A 398 -0.72 -13.49 -33.75
CA TRP A 398 0.44 -12.87 -34.40
C TRP A 398 0.38 -11.33 -34.42
N GLN A 399 -0.47 -10.74 -33.57
CA GLN A 399 -0.60 -9.28 -33.47
C GLN A 399 0.49 -8.66 -32.59
N ASP A 400 0.90 -9.34 -31.51
CA ASP A 400 1.98 -8.87 -30.66
C ASP A 400 3.34 -9.19 -31.31
N PRO A 401 4.24 -8.21 -31.47
CA PRO A 401 5.54 -8.41 -32.11
C PRO A 401 6.48 -9.34 -31.33
N ASN A 402 6.16 -9.66 -30.07
CA ASN A 402 6.95 -10.55 -29.22
C ASN A 402 6.44 -12.00 -29.22
N HIS A 403 5.33 -12.31 -29.91
CA HIS A 403 4.91 -13.70 -30.05
C HIS A 403 5.90 -14.47 -30.92
N VAL A 404 6.33 -15.62 -30.41
CA VAL A 404 7.26 -16.51 -31.12
C VAL A 404 6.59 -17.79 -31.60
N ARG A 405 5.32 -18.03 -31.22
CA ARG A 405 4.49 -19.14 -31.70
C ARG A 405 3.00 -18.89 -31.50
N ALA A 406 2.20 -19.77 -32.09
CA ALA A 406 0.76 -19.85 -31.90
C ALA A 406 0.31 -21.24 -31.41
N PHE A 407 -0.91 -21.32 -30.86
CA PHE A 407 -1.47 -22.54 -30.25
C PHE A 407 -2.81 -22.94 -30.87
N ASN A 408 -3.00 -24.24 -31.01
CA ASN A 408 -4.26 -24.89 -31.42
C ASN A 408 -4.52 -26.14 -30.58
N GLU A 409 -5.61 -26.84 -30.86
CA GLU A 409 -6.08 -27.97 -30.07
C GLU A 409 -5.07 -29.13 -29.98
N ASN A 410 -4.19 -29.26 -30.98
CA ASN A 410 -3.16 -30.31 -31.03
C ASN A 410 -1.85 -29.89 -30.36
N SER A 411 -1.70 -28.63 -29.97
CA SER A 411 -0.46 -28.10 -29.38
C SER A 411 -0.13 -28.74 -28.03
N TRP A 412 -1.11 -29.38 -27.37
CA TRP A 412 -0.96 -29.99 -26.05
C TRP A 412 -0.51 -31.45 -26.08
N LEU A 413 -0.60 -32.13 -27.24
CA LEU A 413 -0.40 -33.59 -27.37
C LEU A 413 0.97 -34.05 -26.85
N TYR A 414 2.02 -33.24 -27.10
CA TYR A 414 3.38 -33.51 -26.66
C TYR A 414 3.58 -33.41 -25.15
N TYR A 415 2.69 -32.72 -24.43
CA TYR A 415 2.74 -32.63 -22.96
C TYR A 415 1.80 -33.64 -22.29
N THR A 416 1.00 -34.35 -23.09
CA THR A 416 0.07 -35.40 -22.67
C THR A 416 0.52 -36.76 -23.21
N ASP A 417 -0.22 -37.37 -24.14
CA ASP A 417 -0.02 -38.75 -24.58
C ASP A 417 1.31 -38.98 -25.29
N TRP A 418 1.93 -37.91 -25.82
CA TRP A 418 3.23 -37.97 -26.50
C TRP A 418 4.37 -37.40 -25.64
N CYS A 419 4.20 -37.34 -24.32
CA CYS A 419 5.23 -36.84 -23.38
C CYS A 419 6.60 -37.53 -23.49
N TRP A 420 6.63 -38.80 -23.91
CA TRP A 420 7.87 -39.53 -24.16
C TRP A 420 8.73 -38.90 -25.28
N TYR A 421 8.10 -38.21 -26.24
CA TYR A 421 8.80 -37.54 -27.35
C TYR A 421 9.66 -36.36 -26.85
N ILE A 422 9.23 -35.71 -25.77
CA ILE A 422 9.96 -34.60 -25.13
C ILE A 422 10.78 -35.06 -23.92
N GLY A 423 10.98 -36.37 -23.78
CA GLY A 423 11.85 -36.97 -22.76
C GLY A 423 11.23 -37.03 -21.35
N TRP A 424 9.91 -36.90 -21.21
CA TRP A 424 9.27 -37.08 -19.90
C TRP A 424 9.01 -38.57 -19.60
N THR A 425 9.58 -39.06 -18.51
CA THR A 425 9.59 -40.48 -18.14
C THR A 425 8.80 -40.83 -16.88
N ASP A 426 8.52 -39.84 -16.02
CA ASP A 426 7.99 -40.09 -14.68
C ASP A 426 6.57 -39.53 -14.49
N ALA A 427 6.33 -38.33 -15.00
CA ALA A 427 5.04 -37.65 -14.94
C ALA A 427 4.68 -37.00 -16.29
N ARG A 428 3.39 -36.76 -16.49
CA ARG A 428 2.84 -36.02 -17.63
C ARG A 428 1.61 -35.23 -17.22
N PHE A 429 1.06 -34.46 -18.15
CA PHE A 429 -0.26 -33.88 -17.98
C PHE A 429 -1.36 -34.76 -18.58
N ASP A 430 -2.55 -34.69 -18.00
CA ASP A 430 -3.81 -35.04 -18.65
C ASP A 430 -4.52 -33.76 -19.08
N LEU A 431 -5.10 -33.76 -20.28
CA LEU A 431 -5.95 -32.68 -20.75
C LEU A 431 -7.32 -32.79 -20.06
N VAL A 432 -7.59 -31.92 -19.10
CA VAL A 432 -8.85 -31.92 -18.34
C VAL A 432 -9.91 -31.07 -19.06
N GLU A 433 -9.50 -29.93 -19.57
CA GLU A 433 -10.40 -28.99 -20.23
C GLU A 433 -9.68 -28.28 -21.38
N ASN A 434 -10.41 -28.05 -22.48
CA ASN A 434 -9.98 -27.26 -23.61
C ASN A 434 -11.18 -26.50 -24.17
N ILE A 435 -11.31 -25.22 -23.79
CA ILE A 435 -12.40 -24.34 -24.20
C ILE A 435 -11.86 -23.36 -25.24
N CYS A 436 -12.53 -23.30 -26.39
CA CYS A 436 -12.31 -22.27 -27.41
C CYS A 436 -13.28 -21.11 -27.17
N ASN A 437 -12.76 -19.94 -26.82
CA ASN A 437 -13.57 -18.74 -26.63
C ASN A 437 -13.87 -18.10 -27.98
N LEU A 438 -15.13 -18.19 -28.39
CA LEU A 438 -15.60 -17.75 -29.69
C LEU A 438 -15.59 -16.21 -29.80
N SER A 439 -15.20 -15.73 -30.97
CA SER A 439 -15.38 -14.33 -31.37
C SER A 439 -16.85 -14.06 -31.75
N PRO A 440 -17.24 -12.80 -32.03
CA PRO A 440 -18.56 -12.52 -32.60
C PRO A 440 -18.88 -13.32 -33.86
N ILE A 441 -17.87 -13.64 -34.68
CA ILE A 441 -18.02 -14.48 -35.87
C ILE A 441 -18.36 -15.92 -35.47
N GLY A 442 -17.60 -16.50 -34.54
CA GLY A 442 -17.83 -17.85 -34.06
C GLY A 442 -19.18 -17.99 -33.35
N LEU A 443 -19.57 -16.99 -32.55
CA LEU A 443 -20.89 -16.95 -31.89
C LEU A 443 -22.03 -16.90 -32.92
N ALA A 444 -21.89 -16.12 -34.00
CA ALA A 444 -22.88 -16.08 -35.07
C ALA A 444 -22.99 -17.44 -35.80
N MET A 445 -21.87 -18.13 -36.02
CA MET A 445 -21.87 -19.49 -36.59
C MET A 445 -22.53 -20.50 -35.63
N GLN A 446 -22.26 -20.40 -34.33
CA GLN A 446 -22.88 -21.24 -33.31
C GLN A 446 -24.40 -21.04 -33.26
N GLN A 447 -24.87 -19.78 -33.35
CA GLN A 447 -26.31 -19.45 -33.44
C GLN A 447 -26.97 -20.05 -34.70
N GLN A 448 -26.21 -20.30 -35.76
CA GLN A 448 -26.65 -20.98 -36.98
C GLN A 448 -26.52 -22.52 -36.90
N ASN A 449 -26.26 -23.07 -35.70
CA ASN A 449 -26.04 -24.50 -35.45
C ASN A 449 -24.86 -25.10 -36.24
N VAL A 450 -23.85 -24.29 -36.58
CA VAL A 450 -22.61 -24.83 -37.16
C VAL A 450 -21.87 -25.64 -36.08
N PRO A 451 -21.43 -26.88 -36.36
CA PRO A 451 -20.71 -27.70 -35.39
C PRO A 451 -19.38 -27.07 -34.95
N LEU A 452 -19.02 -27.21 -33.68
CA LEU A 452 -17.78 -26.66 -33.12
C LEU A 452 -16.50 -27.04 -33.91
N PRO A 453 -16.30 -28.29 -34.40
CA PRO A 453 -15.14 -28.64 -35.24
C PRO A 453 -15.02 -27.79 -36.52
N THR A 454 -16.16 -27.35 -37.07
CA THR A 454 -16.19 -26.45 -38.23
C THR A 454 -15.95 -25.00 -37.82
N ILE A 455 -16.41 -24.59 -36.63
CA ILE A 455 -16.17 -23.25 -36.11
C ILE A 455 -14.69 -23.01 -35.82
N VAL A 456 -14.02 -23.95 -35.14
CA VAL A 456 -12.61 -23.77 -34.72
C VAL A 456 -11.65 -23.70 -35.92
N THR A 457 -11.99 -24.33 -37.04
CA THR A 457 -11.21 -24.25 -38.28
C THR A 457 -11.49 -22.98 -39.11
N CYS A 458 -12.46 -22.16 -38.70
CA CYS A 458 -12.80 -20.92 -39.38
C CYS A 458 -11.89 -19.76 -38.92
N PRO A 459 -11.17 -19.09 -39.83
CA PRO A 459 -10.35 -17.94 -39.47
C PRO A 459 -11.13 -16.88 -38.69
N ARG A 460 -10.54 -16.42 -37.57
CA ARG A 460 -11.09 -15.38 -36.68
C ARG A 460 -12.37 -15.78 -35.93
N ALA A 461 -12.86 -17.01 -36.05
CA ALA A 461 -14.04 -17.46 -35.32
C ALA A 461 -13.76 -17.74 -33.82
N VAL A 462 -12.50 -17.99 -33.47
CA VAL A 462 -12.03 -18.18 -32.09
C VAL A 462 -11.03 -17.07 -31.77
N ASN A 463 -11.16 -16.45 -30.58
CA ASN A 463 -10.23 -15.42 -30.12
C ASN A 463 -9.06 -16.03 -29.35
N GLU A 464 -9.37 -16.89 -28.39
CA GLU A 464 -8.41 -17.48 -27.46
C GLU A 464 -8.84 -18.88 -27.05
N MET A 465 -7.91 -19.62 -26.48
CA MET A 465 -8.12 -20.95 -25.92
C MET A 465 -7.81 -20.93 -24.42
N GLN A 466 -8.68 -21.55 -23.63
CA GLN A 466 -8.47 -21.81 -22.22
C GLN A 466 -8.30 -23.31 -22.00
N VAL A 467 -7.21 -23.69 -21.35
CA VAL A 467 -6.79 -25.08 -21.21
C VAL A 467 -6.46 -25.38 -19.76
N ILE A 468 -6.94 -26.51 -19.26
CA ILE A 468 -6.55 -27.02 -17.95
C ILE A 468 -5.84 -28.36 -18.14
N LEU A 469 -4.57 -28.39 -17.74
CA LEU A 469 -3.72 -29.58 -17.72
C LEU A 469 -3.53 -30.02 -16.27
N ARG A 470 -3.71 -31.32 -15.97
CA ARG A 470 -3.51 -31.86 -14.62
C ARG A 470 -2.32 -32.80 -14.56
N LYS A 471 -1.40 -32.59 -13.62
CA LYS A 471 -0.24 -33.47 -13.43
C LYS A 471 -0.70 -34.85 -12.96
N ARG A 472 -0.13 -35.90 -13.55
CA ARG A 472 -0.17 -37.27 -13.03
C ARG A 472 1.12 -38.03 -13.30
N LEU A 473 1.31 -39.12 -12.56
CA LEU A 473 2.40 -40.06 -12.81
C LEU A 473 2.10 -40.92 -14.04
N LEU A 474 3.15 -41.35 -14.75
CA LEU A 474 3.01 -42.36 -15.80
C LEU A 474 2.67 -43.71 -15.18
N THR A 475 1.81 -44.47 -15.86
CA THR A 475 1.55 -45.88 -15.57
C THR A 475 2.78 -46.73 -15.91
N ASP A 476 2.86 -47.96 -15.40
CA ASP A 476 4.00 -48.85 -15.69
C ASP A 476 4.15 -49.15 -17.19
N ASP A 477 3.04 -49.24 -17.92
CA ASP A 477 3.07 -49.46 -19.37
C ASP A 477 3.53 -48.21 -20.13
N GLU A 478 3.08 -47.02 -19.73
CA GLU A 478 3.60 -45.76 -20.30
C GLU A 478 5.08 -45.57 -20.00
N LYS A 479 5.57 -45.97 -18.81
CA LYS A 479 7.00 -45.94 -18.47
C LYS A 479 7.82 -46.87 -19.37
N LYS A 480 7.32 -48.07 -19.68
CA LYS A 480 7.97 -48.99 -20.63
C LYS A 480 8.03 -48.38 -22.02
N VAL A 481 6.95 -47.73 -22.47
CA VAL A 481 6.93 -47.03 -23.77
C VAL A 481 7.96 -45.90 -23.75
N ALA A 482 7.96 -45.03 -22.74
CA ALA A 482 8.93 -43.95 -22.62
C ALA A 482 10.37 -44.45 -22.63
N ALA A 483 10.66 -45.53 -21.88
CA ALA A 483 11.99 -46.14 -21.83
C ALA A 483 12.50 -46.66 -23.18
N GLN A 484 11.62 -47.00 -24.14
CA GLN A 484 12.02 -47.40 -25.49
C GLN A 484 12.58 -46.23 -26.32
N TYR A 485 12.23 -45.00 -25.95
CA TYR A 485 12.64 -43.78 -26.66
C TYR A 485 13.73 -42.99 -25.92
N VAL A 486 14.03 -43.33 -24.66
CA VAL A 486 15.10 -42.72 -23.85
C VAL A 486 16.41 -43.45 -24.15
N GLY A 487 17.09 -43.05 -25.22
CA GLY A 487 18.37 -43.67 -25.62
C GLY A 487 18.85 -43.36 -27.04
N HIS A 488 18.25 -42.37 -27.73
CA HIS A 488 18.69 -41.90 -29.05
C HIS A 488 19.19 -40.46 -29.00
#